data_AF-A0A8J6QN39-F1
#
_entry.id   AF-A0A8J6QN39-F1
#
_cell.length_a   1.000
_cell.length_b   1.000
_cell.length_c   1.000
_cell.angle_alpha   90.00
_cell.angle_beta   90.00
_cell.angle_gamma   90.00
#
_symmetry.space_group_name_H-M   'P 1'
#
loop_
_entity.id
_entity.type
_entity.pdbx_description
1 polymer ?
#
loop_
_entity_poly.entity_id
_entity_poly.type
_entity_poly.pdbx_seq_one_letter_code
_entity_poly.pdbx_strand_id
1 'polypeptide(L)'
;MTEDEYKPITSKIESKETGSSRPRALIAYYFTFFHLMKKFSSSTYFPLIVDSPNQEDQDVEHIDKIMKFIQENQPKDSQLILGIAETYGVDFNCKTITLNEKYSLLQKSEYDNVHEEMINKLSKLWE
;
A
#
# COMPACT_ATOMS: atom_id res chain seq x y z
N MET A 1 -9.01 -19.67 -27.57
CA MET A 1 -8.60 -18.53 -26.74
C MET A 1 -7.78 -17.60 -27.62
N THR A 2 -8.19 -16.34 -27.75
CA THR A 2 -7.48 -15.34 -28.57
C THR A 2 -6.46 -14.59 -27.72
N GLU A 3 -5.40 -14.07 -28.34
CA GLU A 3 -4.32 -13.33 -27.66
C GLU A 3 -4.82 -12.11 -26.87
N ASP A 4 -5.96 -11.55 -27.29
CA ASP A 4 -6.66 -10.46 -26.60
C ASP A 4 -7.20 -10.85 -25.20
N GLU A 5 -7.44 -12.14 -24.93
CA GLU A 5 -7.95 -12.62 -23.63
C GLU A 5 -6.87 -12.64 -22.52
N TYR A 6 -5.59 -12.47 -22.88
CA TYR A 6 -4.46 -12.45 -21.94
C TYR A 6 -3.98 -11.04 -21.57
N LYS A 7 -4.63 -9.99 -22.11
CA LYS A 7 -4.21 -8.62 -21.81
C LYS A 7 -4.42 -8.32 -20.31
N PRO A 8 -3.45 -7.66 -19.66
CA PRO A 8 -3.61 -7.20 -18.29
C PRO A 8 -4.88 -6.38 -18.14
N ILE A 9 -5.56 -6.49 -17.00
CA ILE A 9 -6.78 -5.72 -16.71
C ILE A 9 -6.56 -4.20 -16.82
N THR A 10 -5.32 -3.76 -16.67
CA THR A 10 -4.88 -2.37 -16.77
C THR A 10 -4.72 -1.88 -18.22
N SER A 11 -4.61 -2.77 -19.20
CA SER A 11 -4.27 -2.44 -20.60
C SER A 11 -5.16 -1.36 -21.25
N LYS A 12 -6.43 -1.29 -20.87
CA LYS A 12 -7.37 -0.23 -21.32
C LYS A 12 -7.06 1.15 -20.74
N ILE A 13 -6.54 1.22 -19.52
CA ILE A 13 -6.11 2.46 -18.88
C ILE A 13 -4.78 2.87 -19.49
N GLU A 14 -3.84 1.93 -19.60
CA GLU A 14 -2.48 2.19 -20.12
C GLU A 14 -2.44 2.62 -21.59
N SER A 15 -3.42 2.18 -22.39
CA SER A 15 -3.54 2.57 -23.80
C SER A 15 -4.23 3.93 -24.02
N LYS A 16 -4.89 4.48 -22.99
CA LYS A 16 -5.65 5.74 -23.09
C LYS A 16 -5.03 6.88 -22.29
N GLU A 17 -4.41 6.56 -21.18
CA GLU A 17 -3.79 7.52 -20.26
C GLU A 17 -2.29 7.63 -20.51
N THR A 18 -1.75 8.85 -20.46
CA THR A 18 -0.33 9.12 -20.71
C THR A 18 0.26 9.99 -19.59
N GLY A 19 1.58 9.87 -19.39
CA GLY A 19 2.29 10.63 -18.37
C GLY A 19 1.68 10.45 -16.97
N SER A 20 1.42 11.57 -16.28
CA SER A 20 0.95 11.55 -14.90
C SER A 20 -0.51 11.14 -14.71
N SER A 21 -1.32 11.08 -15.77
CA SER A 21 -2.72 10.64 -15.63
C SER A 21 -2.83 9.12 -15.44
N ARG A 22 -1.89 8.37 -15.99
CA ARG A 22 -1.85 6.90 -15.91
C ARG A 22 -1.76 6.36 -14.47
N PRO A 23 -0.77 6.71 -13.63
CA PRO A 23 -0.70 6.17 -12.27
C PRO A 23 -1.89 6.59 -11.40
N ARG A 24 -2.41 7.81 -11.59
CA ARG A 24 -3.62 8.28 -10.91
C ARG A 24 -4.84 7.41 -11.27
N ALA A 25 -5.03 7.13 -12.55
CA ALA A 25 -6.11 6.28 -13.03
C ALA A 25 -5.97 4.84 -12.51
N LEU A 26 -4.75 4.29 -12.51
CA LEU A 26 -4.47 2.95 -11.98
C LEU A 26 -4.78 2.85 -10.48
N ILE A 27 -4.32 3.81 -9.67
CA ILE A 27 -4.60 3.83 -8.22
C ILE A 27 -6.10 3.93 -7.96
N ALA A 28 -6.82 4.85 -8.62
CA ALA A 28 -8.27 4.98 -8.47
C ALA A 28 -9.01 3.69 -8.87
N TYR A 29 -8.55 3.04 -9.94
CA TYR A 29 -9.11 1.77 -10.40
C TYR A 29 -8.91 0.63 -9.38
N TYR A 30 -7.72 0.49 -8.81
CA TYR A 30 -7.48 -0.50 -7.75
C TYR A 30 -8.28 -0.22 -6.47
N PHE A 31 -8.36 1.04 -6.04
CA PHE A 31 -9.18 1.43 -4.89
C PHE A 31 -10.67 1.11 -5.10
N THR A 32 -11.16 1.20 -6.33
CA THR A 32 -12.52 0.75 -6.66
C THR A 32 -12.72 -0.72 -6.31
N PHE A 33 -11.77 -1.60 -6.64
CA PHE A 33 -11.87 -3.02 -6.26
C PHE A 33 -11.82 -3.21 -4.75
N PHE A 34 -10.96 -2.49 -4.02
CA PHE A 34 -10.89 -2.59 -2.57
C PHE A 34 -12.20 -2.19 -1.89
N HIS A 35 -12.85 -1.11 -2.36
CA HIS A 35 -14.18 -0.74 -1.88
C HIS A 35 -15.26 -1.78 -2.22
N LEU A 36 -15.25 -2.32 -3.44
CA LEU A 36 -16.20 -3.35 -3.85
C LEU A 36 -16.02 -4.64 -3.03
N MET A 37 -14.78 -5.06 -2.81
CA MET A 37 -14.44 -6.20 -1.96
C MET A 37 -14.92 -5.96 -0.53
N LYS A 38 -14.64 -4.80 0.06
CA LYS A 38 -15.09 -4.47 1.42
C LYS A 38 -16.61 -4.48 1.55
N LYS A 39 -17.33 -4.03 0.52
CA LYS A 39 -18.78 -3.87 0.54
C LYS A 39 -19.54 -5.17 0.25
N PHE A 40 -19.05 -6.00 -0.65
CA PHE A 40 -19.82 -7.11 -1.22
C PHE A 40 -19.20 -8.49 -1.00
N SER A 41 -17.93 -8.58 -0.60
CA SER A 41 -17.29 -9.87 -0.33
C SER A 41 -17.69 -10.39 1.05
N SER A 42 -17.88 -11.71 1.17
CA SER A 42 -17.97 -12.43 2.45
C SER A 42 -16.60 -12.98 2.92
N SER A 43 -15.56 -12.86 2.09
CA SER A 43 -14.21 -13.31 2.42
C SER A 43 -13.51 -12.36 3.39
N THR A 44 -12.51 -12.89 4.10
CA THR A 44 -11.60 -12.09 4.93
C THR A 44 -11.01 -10.93 4.14
N TYR A 45 -11.08 -9.73 4.73
CA TYR A 45 -10.53 -8.52 4.14
C TYR A 45 -9.07 -8.36 4.57
N PHE A 46 -8.14 -8.58 3.64
CA PHE A 46 -6.71 -8.49 3.89
C PHE A 46 -6.21 -7.02 3.92
N PRO A 47 -5.03 -6.77 4.53
CA PRO A 47 -4.39 -5.46 4.47
C PRO A 47 -4.12 -5.02 3.04
N LEU A 48 -4.32 -3.74 2.77
CA LEU A 48 -3.91 -3.10 1.53
C LEU A 48 -2.43 -2.74 1.61
N ILE A 49 -1.62 -3.24 0.68
CA ILE A 49 -0.19 -2.94 0.57
C ILE A 49 0.02 -2.07 -0.66
N VAL A 50 0.54 -0.86 -0.46
CA VAL A 50 0.97 0.03 -1.54
C VAL A 50 2.47 0.24 -1.38
N ASP A 51 3.25 -0.26 -2.33
CA ASP A 51 4.69 -0.07 -2.36
C ASP A 51 5.03 1.05 -3.35
N SER A 52 5.70 2.09 -2.84
CA SER A 52 6.27 3.18 -3.62
C SER A 52 5.24 3.80 -4.58
N PRO A 53 4.19 4.51 -4.08
CA PRO A 53 3.17 5.12 -4.92
C PRO A 53 3.73 6.15 -5.93
N ASN A 54 4.94 6.65 -5.67
CA ASN A 54 5.71 7.47 -6.59
C ASN A 54 6.57 6.60 -7.53
N GLN A 55 5.95 5.89 -8.48
CA GLN A 55 6.71 5.15 -9.50
C GLN A 55 7.02 6.05 -10.71
N GLU A 56 8.26 5.92 -11.23
CA GLU A 56 8.85 6.70 -12.34
C GLU A 56 9.17 8.19 -12.05
N ASP A 57 9.43 8.56 -10.79
CA ASP A 57 9.78 9.94 -10.38
C ASP A 57 8.83 10.97 -11.00
N GLN A 58 7.52 10.76 -10.81
CA GLN A 58 6.55 11.74 -11.25
C GLN A 58 6.83 13.08 -10.55
N ASP A 59 6.69 14.16 -11.31
CA ASP A 59 6.91 15.52 -10.84
C ASP A 59 6.26 15.72 -9.47
N VAL A 60 7.05 16.22 -8.51
CA VAL A 60 6.67 16.42 -7.09
C VAL A 60 5.36 17.21 -6.96
N GLU A 61 4.98 17.98 -7.99
CA GLU A 61 3.69 18.68 -8.10
C GLU A 61 2.42 17.81 -8.04
N HIS A 62 2.53 16.49 -8.27
CA HIS A 62 1.35 15.62 -8.38
C HIS A 62 1.32 14.46 -7.40
N ILE A 63 2.44 14.16 -6.74
CA ILE A 63 2.49 13.04 -5.80
C ILE A 63 1.65 13.31 -4.54
N ASP A 64 1.55 14.56 -4.11
CA ASP A 64 0.70 14.96 -2.98
C ASP A 64 -0.77 14.58 -3.21
N LYS A 65 -1.27 14.72 -4.45
CA LYS A 65 -2.64 14.34 -4.84
C LYS A 65 -2.86 12.83 -4.75
N ILE A 66 -1.86 12.04 -5.17
CA ILE A 66 -1.92 10.57 -5.05
C ILE A 66 -1.92 10.18 -3.57
N MET A 67 -1.05 10.78 -2.76
CA MET A 67 -0.92 10.50 -1.34
C MET A 67 -2.20 10.87 -0.57
N LYS A 68 -2.78 12.05 -0.84
CA LYS A 68 -4.09 12.45 -0.31
C LYS A 68 -5.19 11.48 -0.75
N PHE A 69 -5.21 11.09 -2.02
CA PHE A 69 -6.19 10.12 -2.50
C PHE A 69 -6.12 8.79 -1.73
N ILE A 70 -4.92 8.24 -1.53
CA ILE A 70 -4.71 7.01 -0.76
C ILE A 70 -5.22 7.17 0.68
N GLN A 71 -4.88 8.29 1.33
CA GLN A 71 -5.26 8.59 2.71
C GLN A 71 -6.79 8.74 2.86
N GLU A 72 -7.44 9.46 1.94
CA GLU A 72 -8.88 9.75 1.99
C GLU A 72 -9.76 8.57 1.55
N ASN A 73 -9.24 7.70 0.68
CA ASN A 73 -10.01 6.61 0.08
C ASN A 73 -9.67 5.23 0.65
N GLN A 74 -8.86 5.13 1.70
CA GLN A 74 -8.70 3.87 2.43
C GLN A 74 -10.09 3.36 2.88
N PRO A 75 -10.49 2.12 2.53
CA PRO A 75 -11.77 1.58 2.98
C PRO A 75 -11.88 1.56 4.50
N LYS A 76 -13.06 1.88 5.04
CA LYS A 76 -13.29 1.85 6.50
C LYS A 76 -12.98 0.46 7.09
N ASP A 77 -12.46 0.45 8.31
CA ASP A 77 -12.08 -0.77 9.03
C ASP A 77 -11.19 -1.69 8.18
N SER A 78 -10.20 -1.10 7.52
CA SER A 78 -9.13 -1.81 6.81
C SER A 78 -7.76 -1.35 7.29
N GLN A 79 -6.76 -2.24 7.17
CA GLN A 79 -5.37 -1.87 7.39
C GLN A 79 -4.74 -1.46 6.06
N LEU A 80 -4.05 -0.32 6.05
CA LEU A 80 -3.18 0.14 4.97
C LEU A 80 -1.72 0.06 5.43
N ILE A 81 -0.88 -0.57 4.61
CA ILE A 81 0.58 -0.59 4.75
C ILE A 81 1.14 0.15 3.53
N LEU A 82 1.85 1.24 3.79
CA LEU A 82 2.35 2.14 2.75
C LEU A 82 3.88 2.22 2.84
N GLY A 83 4.56 1.80 1.78
CA GLY A 83 6.00 1.98 1.60
C GLY A 83 6.28 3.28 0.86
N ILE A 84 6.96 4.23 1.49
CA ILE A 84 7.26 5.56 0.93
C ILE A 84 8.66 6.01 1.33
N ALA A 85 9.31 6.79 0.45
CA ALA A 85 10.56 7.48 0.77
C ALA A 85 10.30 8.78 1.55
N GLU A 86 9.19 9.46 1.26
CA GLU A 86 8.78 10.72 1.90
C GLU A 86 7.25 10.79 2.00
N THR A 87 6.73 11.52 2.98
CA THR A 87 5.29 11.73 3.18
C THR A 87 4.68 12.75 2.24
N TYR A 88 5.50 13.56 1.56
CA TYR A 88 5.07 14.64 0.65
C TYR A 88 4.07 15.60 1.31
N GLY A 89 4.24 15.87 2.61
CA GLY A 89 3.39 16.77 3.39
C GLY A 89 2.01 16.20 3.76
N VAL A 90 1.74 14.91 3.51
CA VAL A 90 0.49 14.24 3.90
C VAL A 90 0.69 13.52 5.24
N ASP A 91 -0.17 13.83 6.21
CA ASP A 91 -0.22 13.13 7.50
C ASP A 91 -1.24 11.98 7.45
N PHE A 92 -0.73 10.76 7.56
CA PHE A 92 -1.55 9.55 7.59
C PHE A 92 -2.07 9.20 8.99
N ASN A 93 -1.68 9.96 10.03
CA ASN A 93 -2.06 9.74 11.43
C ASN A 93 -1.94 8.26 11.84
N CYS A 94 -0.79 7.66 11.53
CA CYS A 94 -0.56 6.23 11.68
C CYS A 94 0.80 5.94 12.34
N LYS A 95 1.04 4.66 12.67
CA LYS A 95 2.36 4.22 13.13
C LYS A 95 3.34 4.26 11.95
N THR A 96 4.39 5.06 12.08
CA THR A 96 5.50 5.09 11.12
C THR A 96 6.60 4.13 11.56
N ILE A 97 7.11 3.33 10.63
CA ILE A 97 8.30 2.50 10.81
C ILE A 97 9.38 3.08 9.90
N THR A 98 10.42 3.66 10.50
CA THR A 98 11.50 4.29 9.75
C THR A 98 12.68 3.33 9.60
N LEU A 99 13.07 3.02 8.37
CA LEU A 99 14.21 2.16 8.08
C LEU A 99 15.47 3.01 7.96
N ASN A 100 16.30 3.01 9.01
CA ASN A 100 17.48 3.88 9.10
C ASN A 100 18.79 3.18 8.69
N GLU A 101 18.81 1.86 8.65
CA GLU A 101 20.01 1.06 8.39
C GLU A 101 19.92 0.36 7.03
N LYS A 102 20.92 0.59 6.18
CA LYS A 102 20.96 0.00 4.84
C LYS A 102 21.03 -1.52 4.92
N TYR A 103 20.14 -2.20 4.19
CA TYR A 103 20.01 -3.66 4.16
C TYR A 103 19.61 -4.30 5.51
N SER A 104 19.06 -3.52 6.44
CA SER A 104 18.62 -4.00 7.74
C SER A 104 17.18 -3.59 8.02
N LEU A 105 16.27 -4.57 8.01
CA LEU A 105 14.88 -4.35 8.40
C LEU A 105 14.71 -4.27 9.92
N LEU A 106 15.40 -5.16 10.65
CA LEU A 106 15.34 -5.25 12.11
C LEU A 106 16.42 -4.36 12.73
N GLN A 107 16.06 -3.63 13.78
CA GLN A 107 17.00 -2.78 14.50
C GLN A 107 17.61 -3.53 15.67
N LYS A 108 18.94 -3.50 15.80
CA LYS A 108 19.64 -4.21 16.89
C LYS A 108 19.19 -3.74 18.27
N SER A 109 18.91 -2.44 18.42
CA SER A 109 18.42 -1.83 19.66
C SER A 109 17.04 -2.31 20.08
N GLU A 110 16.24 -2.84 19.16
CA GLU A 110 14.88 -3.32 19.42
C GLU A 110 14.84 -4.82 19.79
N TYR A 111 15.96 -5.53 19.63
CA TYR A 111 16.01 -6.98 19.72
C TYR A 111 15.44 -7.52 21.04
N ASP A 112 15.92 -7.03 22.19
CA ASP A 112 15.52 -7.58 23.50
C ASP A 112 14.00 -7.43 23.73
N ASN A 113 13.45 -6.24 23.44
CA ASN A 113 12.02 -5.96 23.60
C ASN A 113 11.16 -6.81 22.64
N VAL A 114 11.55 -6.88 21.36
CA VAL A 114 10.82 -7.67 20.36
C VAL A 114 10.90 -9.16 20.67
N HIS A 115 12.06 -9.64 21.13
CA HIS A 115 12.25 -11.03 21.51
C HIS A 115 11.33 -11.42 22.68
N GLU A 116 11.28 -10.60 23.72
CA GLU A 116 10.40 -10.82 24.86
C GLU A 116 8.92 -10.85 24.45
N GLU A 117 8.47 -9.89 23.63
CA GLU A 117 7.11 -9.88 23.10
C GLU A 117 6.80 -11.15 22.29
N MET A 118 7.72 -11.53 21.39
CA MET A 118 7.55 -12.68 20.49
C MET A 118 7.49 -14.00 21.25
N ILE A 119 8.38 -14.24 22.22
CA ILE A 119 8.39 -15.46 23.04
C ILE A 119 7.08 -15.59 23.82
N ASN A 120 6.60 -14.49 24.41
CA ASN A 120 5.33 -14.47 25.15
C ASN A 120 4.10 -14.77 24.28
N LYS A 121 4.13 -14.43 22.99
CA LYS A 121 3.06 -14.79 22.05
C LYS A 121 3.19 -16.23 21.56
N LEU A 122 4.41 -16.69 21.30
CA LEU A 122 4.68 -18.05 20.86
C LEU A 122 4.27 -19.09 21.91
N SER A 123 4.53 -18.83 23.19
CA SER A 123 4.09 -19.71 24.27
C SER A 123 2.58 -19.89 24.29
N LYS A 124 1.82 -18.81 24.10
CA LYS A 124 0.34 -18.83 24.05
C LYS A 124 -0.24 -19.54 22.83
N LEU A 125 0.52 -19.69 21.74
CA LEU A 125 0.06 -20.42 20.56
C LEU A 125 0.11 -21.94 20.75
N TRP A 126 0.85 -22.41 21.76
CA TRP A 126 1.04 -23.84 22.05
C TRP A 126 0.28 -24.30 23.31
N GLU A 127 -0.53 -23.42 23.90
CA GLU A 127 -1.56 -23.75 24.89
C GLU A 127 -2.90 -24.03 24.20
#